data_AF-A0A7C9W5S4-F1
#
_entry.id   AF-A0A7C9W5S4-F1
#
_cell.length_a   1.000
_cell.length_b   1.000
_cell.length_c   1.000
_cell.angle_alpha   90.00
_cell.angle_beta   90.00
_cell.angle_gamma   90.00
#
_symmetry.space_group_name_H-M   'P 1'
#
loop_
_entity.id
_entity.type
_entity.pdbx_description
1 polymer ?
#
loop_
_entity_poly.entity_id
_entity_poly.type
_entity_poly.pdbx_seq_one_letter_code
_entity_poly.pdbx_strand_id
1 'polypeptide(L)'
;MKCAVVSGAAAGIGAATAKHLAGNGYRVVGIDLHGDVAAQGDVSDPGTWHRAVELCDGGVGVEVDEEAVRRAAEIGHSWRSPIWRYDDGSFAEW
;
A
#
# COMPACT_ATOMS: atom_id res chain seq x y z
N MET A 1 10.60 -10.11 14.33
CA MET A 1 11.08 -9.66 13.00
C MET A 1 10.02 -8.69 12.48
N LYS A 2 10.41 -7.56 11.87
CA LYS A 2 9.42 -6.61 11.32
C LYS A 2 8.82 -7.19 10.05
N CYS A 3 7.51 -7.14 9.88
CA CYS A 3 6.85 -7.55 8.64
C CYS A 3 6.39 -6.35 7.82
N ALA A 4 6.45 -6.46 6.50
CA ALA A 4 5.92 -5.47 5.58
C ALA A 4 5.10 -6.16 4.49
N VAL A 5 3.95 -5.58 4.16
CA VAL A 5 3.16 -5.96 2.98
C VAL A 5 3.46 -4.96 1.87
N VAL A 6 3.73 -5.46 0.66
CA VAL A 6 4.01 -4.62 -0.52
C VAL A 6 3.04 -5.00 -1.63
N SER A 7 2.19 -4.07 -2.08
CA SER A 7 1.35 -4.24 -3.27
C SER A 7 2.12 -3.87 -4.54
N GLY A 8 1.76 -4.49 -5.67
CA GLY A 8 2.51 -4.34 -6.92
C GLY A 8 3.89 -5.00 -6.84
N ALA A 9 4.04 -6.04 -6.02
CA ALA A 9 5.33 -6.63 -5.69
C ALA A 9 5.95 -7.47 -6.82
N ALA A 10 5.21 -7.79 -7.88
CA ALA A 10 5.73 -8.62 -8.98
C ALA A 10 6.65 -7.85 -9.93
N ALA A 11 6.55 -6.52 -10.00
CA ALA A 11 7.35 -5.72 -10.93
C ALA A 11 7.63 -4.28 -10.45
N GLY A 12 8.47 -3.58 -11.22
CA GLY A 12 8.70 -2.14 -11.08
C GLY A 12 9.13 -1.69 -9.67
N ILE A 13 8.53 -0.59 -9.21
CA ILE A 13 8.86 0.03 -7.92
C ILE A 13 8.48 -0.88 -6.75
N GLY A 14 7.36 -1.61 -6.84
CA GLY A 14 6.94 -2.53 -5.78
C GLY A 14 7.93 -3.67 -5.58
N ALA A 15 8.37 -4.33 -6.66
CA ALA A 15 9.41 -5.36 -6.60
C ALA A 15 10.74 -4.82 -6.04
N ALA A 16 11.16 -3.62 -6.47
CA ALA A 16 12.37 -2.97 -5.96
C ALA A 16 12.27 -2.66 -4.46
N THR A 17 11.11 -2.19 -4.01
CA THR A 17 10.82 -1.90 -2.59
C THR A 17 10.83 -3.17 -1.76
N ALA A 18 10.18 -4.23 -2.24
CA ALA A 18 10.17 -5.54 -1.58
C ALA A 18 11.59 -6.08 -1.38
N LYS A 19 12.43 -6.01 -2.43
CA LYS A 19 13.85 -6.40 -2.35
C LYS A 19 14.63 -5.55 -1.35
N HIS A 20 14.42 -4.23 -1.35
CA HIS A 20 15.08 -3.33 -0.42
C HIS A 20 14.70 -3.65 1.04
N LEU A 21 13.42 -3.82 1.35
CA LEU A 21 12.94 -4.14 2.69
C LEU A 21 13.47 -5.50 3.17
N ALA A 22 13.44 -6.51 2.31
CA ALA A 22 14.01 -7.83 2.62
C ALA A 22 15.51 -7.73 2.93
N GLY A 23 16.27 -6.95 2.15
CA GLY A 23 17.68 -6.68 2.40
C GLY A 23 17.96 -5.96 3.73
N ASN A 24 16.96 -5.26 4.28
CA ASN A 24 17.02 -4.59 5.59
C ASN A 24 16.39 -5.42 6.73
N GLY A 25 16.19 -6.73 6.52
CA GLY A 25 15.76 -7.65 7.58
C GLY A 25 14.25 -7.68 7.85
N TYR A 26 13.43 -7.13 6.94
CA TYR A 26 11.99 -7.30 6.99
C TYR A 26 11.58 -8.66 6.43
N ARG A 27 10.58 -9.29 7.04
CA ARG A 27 9.76 -10.29 6.36
C ARG A 27 8.84 -9.55 5.39
N VAL A 28 8.93 -9.84 4.10
CA VAL A 28 8.13 -9.14 3.09
C VAL A 28 7.08 -10.09 2.53
N VAL A 29 5.82 -9.65 2.56
CA VAL A 29 4.69 -10.33 1.94
C VAL A 29 4.26 -9.52 0.72
N GLY A 30 4.50 -10.06 -0.47
CA GLY A 30 4.12 -9.42 -1.73
C GLY A 30 2.66 -9.70 -2.10
N ILE A 31 1.94 -8.67 -2.53
CA ILE A 31 0.63 -8.74 -3.19
C ILE A 31 0.78 -8.25 -4.62
N ASP A 32 0.17 -8.95 -5.58
CA ASP A 32 0.05 -8.50 -6.95
C ASP A 32 -1.10 -9.22 -7.66
N LEU A 33 -1.60 -8.65 -8.75
CA LEU A 33 -2.63 -9.29 -9.59
C LEU A 33 -2.06 -10.50 -10.33
N HIS A 34 -0.76 -10.47 -10.65
CA HIS A 34 -0.08 -11.48 -11.46
C HIS A 34 1.33 -11.80 -10.92
N GLY A 35 1.92 -12.88 -11.41
CA GLY A 35 3.31 -13.25 -11.09
C GLY A 35 3.44 -14.12 -9.83
N ASP A 36 4.69 -14.40 -9.45
CA ASP A 36 5.04 -15.21 -8.29
C ASP A 36 5.14 -14.33 -7.05
N VAL A 37 4.03 -14.22 -6.32
CA VAL A 37 3.90 -13.40 -5.10
C VAL A 37 3.16 -14.18 -4.02
N ALA A 38 3.39 -13.81 -2.76
CA ALA A 38 2.85 -14.53 -1.61
C ALA A 38 1.31 -14.50 -1.52
N ALA A 39 0.68 -13.42 -1.97
CA ALA A 39 -0.77 -13.28 -2.03
C ALA A 39 -1.18 -12.68 -3.38
N GLN A 40 -1.54 -13.54 -4.34
CA GLN A 40 -2.04 -13.08 -5.64
C GLN A 40 -3.51 -12.64 -5.51
N GLY A 41 -3.82 -11.43 -5.97
CA GLY A 41 -5.16 -10.86 -5.92
C GLY A 41 -5.17 -9.33 -5.94
N ASP A 42 -6.37 -8.76 -6.01
CA ASP A 42 -6.59 -7.32 -5.89
C ASP A 42 -6.55 -6.90 -4.42
N VAL A 43 -5.78 -5.88 -4.07
CA VAL A 43 -5.68 -5.42 -2.67
C VAL A 43 -6.98 -4.79 -2.15
N SER A 44 -7.87 -4.35 -3.05
CA SER A 44 -9.20 -3.85 -2.69
C SER A 44 -10.17 -4.96 -2.29
N ASP A 45 -9.86 -6.22 -2.61
CA ASP A 45 -10.57 -7.38 -2.07
C ASP A 45 -10.11 -7.65 -0.63
N PRO A 46 -11.02 -7.58 0.37
CA PRO A 46 -10.67 -7.85 1.76
C PRO A 46 -10.04 -9.24 1.98
N GLY A 47 -10.41 -10.25 1.17
CA GLY A 47 -9.86 -11.59 1.29
C GLY A 47 -8.37 -11.65 0.96
N THR A 48 -7.96 -10.95 -0.10
CA THR A 48 -6.56 -10.80 -0.49
C THR A 48 -5.75 -10.07 0.58
N TRP A 49 -6.30 -8.98 1.12
CA TRP A 49 -5.65 -8.22 2.20
C TRP A 49 -5.47 -9.06 3.47
N HIS A 50 -6.52 -9.73 3.95
CA HIS A 50 -6.45 -10.55 5.16
C HIS A 50 -5.41 -11.66 5.06
N ARG A 51 -5.33 -12.34 3.90
CA ARG A 51 -4.30 -13.35 3.66
C ARG A 51 -2.89 -12.77 3.79
N ALA A 52 -2.65 -11.57 3.25
CA ALA A 52 -1.34 -10.93 3.36
C ALA A 52 -0.99 -10.54 4.81
N VAL A 53 -1.97 -10.06 5.57
CA VAL A 53 -1.81 -9.72 6.99
C VAL A 53 -1.55 -10.96 7.85
N GLU A 54 -2.24 -12.08 7.57
CA GLU A 54 -2.00 -13.37 8.22
C GLU A 54 -0.57 -13.87 7.97
N LEU A 55 -0.08 -13.73 6.74
CA LEU A 55 1.32 -14.03 6.39
C LEU A 55 2.33 -13.07 7.06
N CYS A 56 1.84 -11.95 7.61
CA CYS A 56 2.59 -11.01 8.44
C CYS A 56 2.31 -11.17 9.94
N ASP A 57 1.89 -12.37 10.38
CA ASP A 57 1.64 -12.69 11.79
C ASP A 57 0.54 -11.80 12.43
N GLY A 58 -0.42 -11.35 11.61
CA GLY A 58 -1.62 -10.64 12.06
C GLY A 58 -1.54 -9.12 12.04
N GLY A 59 -0.43 -8.52 11.59
CA GLY A 59 -0.35 -7.05 11.50
C GLY A 59 0.87 -6.51 10.76
N VAL A 60 0.81 -5.23 10.38
CA VAL A 60 1.90 -4.50 9.69
C VAL A 60 2.61 -3.47 10.58
N GLY A 61 2.38 -3.53 11.89
CA GLY A 61 3.04 -2.67 12.88
C GLY A 61 2.49 -1.24 12.97
N VAL A 62 1.20 -1.05 12.65
CA VAL A 62 0.47 0.22 12.82
C VAL A 62 -0.66 0.02 13.83
N GLU A 63 -0.73 0.89 14.83
CA GLU A 63 -1.87 1.00 15.75
C GLU A 63 -2.77 2.14 15.31
N VAL A 64 -4.08 1.89 15.24
CA VAL A 64 -5.08 2.86 14.79
C VAL A 64 -5.94 3.30 15.97
N ASP A 65 -6.00 4.61 16.24
CA ASP A 65 -7.01 5.20 17.12
C ASP A 65 -8.33 5.32 16.34
N GLU A 66 -9.16 4.28 16.44
CA GLU A 66 -10.46 4.18 15.79
C GLU A 66 -11.41 5.33 16.15
N GLU A 67 -11.35 5.82 17.39
CA GLU A 67 -12.21 6.93 17.79
C GLU A 67 -11.76 8.25 17.15
N ALA A 68 -10.46 8.50 17.11
CA ALA A 68 -9.92 9.68 16.42
C ALA A 68 -10.23 9.65 14.92
N VAL A 69 -10.12 8.48 14.27
CA VAL A 69 -10.48 8.31 12.85
C VAL A 69 -11.97 8.60 12.63
N ARG A 70 -12.87 8.05 13.47
CA ARG A 70 -14.32 8.31 13.34
C ARG A 70 -14.67 9.79 13.54
N ARG A 71 -14.09 10.44 14.56
CA ARG A 71 -14.29 11.89 14.78
C ARG A 71 -13.80 12.73 13.60
N ALA A 72 -12.66 12.39 13.02
CA ALA A 72 -12.14 13.10 11.84
C ALA A 72 -13.03 12.91 10.60
N ALA A 73 -13.62 11.72 10.45
CA ALA A 73 -14.52 11.42 9.33
C ALA A 73 -15.79 12.28 9.32
N GLU A 74 -16.30 12.70 10.48
CA GLU A 74 -17.48 13.57 10.60
C GLU A 74 -17.27 14.97 10.02
N ILE A 75 -16.03 15.47 10.03
CA ILE A 75 -15.68 16.81 9.52
C ILE A 75 -15.65 16.82 7.98
N GLY A 76 -15.32 15.67 7.37
CA GLY A 76 -15.07 15.55 5.93
C GLY A 76 -13.86 16.36 5.46
N HIS A 77 -13.59 16.33 4.15
CA HIS A 77 -12.57 17.17 3.53
C HIS A 77 -13.00 17.58 2.11
N SER A 78 -12.78 18.85 1.76
CA SER A 78 -13.01 19.38 0.40
C SER A 78 -11.75 19.27 -0.47
N TRP A 79 -11.01 18.17 -0.32
CA TRP A 79 -9.76 17.99 -1.06
C TRP A 79 -10.02 17.96 -2.57
N ARG A 80 -9.12 18.61 -3.30
CA ARG A 80 -9.08 18.65 -4.75
C ARG A 80 -7.63 18.43 -5.16
N SER A 81 -7.40 17.58 -6.15
CA SER A 81 -6.07 17.42 -6.73
C SER A 81 -5.56 18.78 -7.19
N PRO A 82 -4.33 19.18 -6.78
CA PRO A 82 -3.73 20.39 -7.32
C PRO A 82 -3.59 20.25 -8.84
N ILE A 83 -3.95 21.29 -9.59
CA ILE A 83 -3.79 21.32 -11.04
C ILE A 83 -2.40 21.83 -11.36
N TRP A 84 -1.59 20.97 -12.00
CA TRP A 84 -0.27 21.31 -12.47
C TRP A 84 -0.30 21.56 -13.98
N ARG A 85 0.51 22.52 -14.44
CA ARG A 85 0.69 22.83 -15.85
C ARG A 85 2.16 22.94 -16.17
N TYR A 86 2.53 22.46 -17.35
CA TYR A 86 3.85 22.71 -17.92
C TYR A 86 3.96 24.17 -18.41
N ASP A 87 5.17 24.62 -18.75
CA ASP A 87 5.45 25.99 -19.21
C ASP A 87 4.67 26.38 -20.48
N ASP A 88 4.29 25.39 -21.29
CA ASP A 88 3.46 25.57 -22.49
C ASP A 88 1.94 25.65 -22.19
N GLY A 89 1.56 25.58 -20.92
CA GLY A 89 0.18 25.63 -20.44
C GLY A 89 -0.56 24.30 -20.52
N SER A 90 0.06 23.22 -21.02
CA SER A 90 -0.56 21.89 -21.07
C SER A 90 -0.72 21.30 -19.67
N PHE A 91 -1.70 20.41 -19.50
CA PHE A 91 -2.01 19.77 -18.23
C PHE A 91 -0.95 18.72 -17.89
N ALA A 92 -0.42 18.75 -16.66
CA ALA A 92 0.44 17.70 -16.14
C ALA A 92 -0.40 16.69 -15.33
N GLU A 93 -0.50 15.46 -15.84
CA GLU A 93 -1.11 14.35 -15.12
C GLU A 93 -0.14 13.73 -14.10
N TRP A 94 -0.71 13.12 -13.05
CA TRP A 94 0.00 12.43 -11.97
C TRP A 94 -0.03 10.92 -12.20
#